data_AF-A0A6B3NNE4-F1
#
_entry.id   AF-A0A6B3NNE4-F1
#
_cell.length_a   1.000
_cell.length_b   1.000
_cell.length_c   1.000
_cell.angle_alpha   90.00
_cell.angle_beta   90.00
_cell.angle_gamma   90.00
#
_symmetry.space_group_name_H-M   'P 1'
#
loop_
_entity.id
_entity.type
_entity.pdbx_description
1 polymer ?
#
loop_
_entity_poly.entity_id
_entity_poly.type
_entity_poly.pdbx_seq_one_letter_code
_entity_poly.pdbx_strand_id
1 'polypeptide(L)'
;SDRTIRYYSPETEVPFCGHATIATGVLLGEISGDGAYHLSTAAGEVPVAVTTEDGIRTAALTSVEPSQTLASDNLVADALEALNWDITDLDPTITPMRAYAGAWHLVLAVTQAERLANLDYNFEALKDLMLRDGLITLQLIWRESADVFHARNPFPVGGVVEDPATGAAAAALGGYLRAADLVSAPTCPRQNGPFQEPHRAMRPQWDS
;
A
#
# COMPACT_ATOMS: atom_id res chain seq x y z
N SER A 1 -11.36 9.28 19.32
CA SER A 1 -10.34 9.33 20.40
C SER A 1 -8.97 9.56 19.79
N ASP A 2 -8.20 10.50 20.31
CA ASP A 2 -6.90 10.89 19.72
C ASP A 2 -5.76 10.10 20.36
N ARG A 3 -4.80 9.65 19.54
CA ARG A 3 -3.65 8.83 19.93
C ARG A 3 -2.43 9.22 19.10
N THR A 4 -1.22 9.17 19.68
CA THR A 4 0.03 9.36 18.94
C THR A 4 0.69 8.01 18.72
N ILE A 5 1.13 7.73 17.50
CA ILE A 5 1.79 6.49 17.12
C ILE A 5 3.04 6.76 16.29
N ARG A 6 4.07 5.93 16.48
CA ARG A 6 5.33 5.94 15.76
C ARG A 6 5.60 4.53 15.26
N TYR A 7 6.13 4.40 14.05
CA TYR A 7 6.38 3.11 13.41
C TYR A 7 7.87 2.90 13.23
N TYR A 8 8.36 1.70 13.55
CA TYR A 8 9.77 1.37 13.46
C TYR A 8 9.96 0.12 12.61
N SER A 9 10.85 0.21 11.62
CA SER A 9 11.52 -0.95 11.03
C SER A 9 12.74 -1.34 11.90
N PRO A 10 13.44 -2.45 11.60
CA PRO A 10 14.63 -2.83 12.34
C PRO A 10 15.72 -1.74 12.42
N GLU A 11 15.86 -0.94 11.36
CA GLU A 11 16.94 0.05 11.26
C GLU A 11 16.49 1.51 11.46
N THR A 12 15.21 1.84 11.23
CA THR A 12 14.76 3.24 11.27
C THR A 12 13.31 3.40 11.70
N GLU A 13 12.97 4.59 12.20
CA GLU A 13 11.58 5.03 12.21
C GLU A 13 11.10 5.24 10.76
N VAL A 14 9.87 4.82 10.48
CA VAL A 14 9.17 5.06 9.21
C VAL A 14 7.98 5.97 9.45
N PRO A 15 7.65 6.88 8.52
CA PRO A 15 6.64 7.91 8.77
C PRO A 15 5.21 7.33 8.90
N PHE A 16 4.95 6.17 8.28
CA PHE A 16 3.67 5.48 8.30
C PHE A 16 3.83 3.99 7.96
N CYS A 17 3.04 3.12 8.59
CA CYS A 17 2.96 1.71 8.23
C CYS A 17 1.50 1.23 8.29
N GLY A 18 0.86 1.07 7.12
CA GLY A 18 -0.57 0.74 7.02
C GLY A 18 -0.98 -0.51 7.79
N HIS A 19 -0.22 -1.60 7.73
CA HIS A 19 -0.55 -2.84 8.44
C HIS A 19 -0.44 -2.69 9.96
N ALA A 20 0.57 -1.95 10.43
CA ALA A 20 0.69 -1.61 11.85
C ALA A 20 -0.45 -0.68 12.29
N THR A 21 -0.89 0.25 11.45
CA THR A 21 -2.06 1.11 11.68
C THR A 21 -3.35 0.29 11.81
N ILE A 22 -3.59 -0.66 10.89
CA ILE A 22 -4.76 -1.54 10.91
C ILE A 22 -4.73 -2.47 12.13
N ALA A 23 -3.58 -3.10 12.41
CA ALA A 23 -3.39 -3.92 13.61
C ALA A 23 -3.63 -3.11 14.89
N THR A 24 -3.16 -1.87 14.93
CA THR A 24 -3.44 -0.93 16.02
C THR A 24 -4.94 -0.64 16.13
N GLY A 25 -5.63 -0.42 15.00
CA GLY A 25 -7.08 -0.22 14.97
C GLY A 25 -7.86 -1.41 15.55
N VAL A 26 -7.51 -2.64 15.14
CA VAL A 26 -8.12 -3.86 15.69
C VAL A 26 -7.91 -3.95 17.20
N LEU A 27 -6.67 -3.75 17.67
CA LEU A 27 -6.35 -3.75 19.10
C LEU A 27 -7.10 -2.65 19.86
N LEU A 28 -7.16 -1.43 19.32
CA LEU A 28 -7.92 -0.32 19.91
C LEU A 28 -9.40 -0.67 20.06
N GLY A 29 -9.96 -1.35 19.05
CA GLY A 29 -11.31 -1.88 19.11
C GLY A 29 -11.53 -2.90 20.23
N GLU A 30 -10.57 -3.80 20.44
CA GLU A 30 -10.64 -4.78 21.53
C GLU A 30 -10.61 -4.12 22.91
N ILE A 31 -9.75 -3.12 23.12
CA ILE A 31 -9.54 -2.49 24.43
C ILE A 31 -10.51 -1.34 24.71
N SER A 32 -11.09 -0.71 23.69
CA SER A 32 -11.89 0.52 23.83
C SER A 32 -13.22 0.51 23.07
N GLY A 33 -13.57 -0.58 22.39
CA GLY A 33 -14.82 -0.75 21.65
C GLY A 33 -14.76 -0.24 20.20
N ASP A 34 -15.81 -0.50 19.42
CA ASP A 34 -15.90 -0.02 18.04
C ASP A 34 -15.99 1.51 17.96
N GLY A 35 -15.52 2.10 16.86
CA GLY A 35 -15.63 3.54 16.65
C GLY A 35 -14.54 4.14 15.77
N ALA A 36 -14.45 5.47 15.81
CA ALA A 36 -13.46 6.25 15.06
C ALA A 36 -12.29 6.69 15.96
N TYR A 37 -11.08 6.40 15.50
CA TYR A 37 -9.82 6.76 16.13
C TYR A 37 -9.04 7.70 15.22
N HIS A 38 -8.41 8.73 15.79
CA HIS A 38 -7.52 9.63 15.06
C HIS A 38 -6.10 9.38 15.53
N LEU A 39 -5.28 8.83 14.64
CA LEU A 39 -3.89 8.49 14.93
C LEU A 39 -2.98 9.60 14.39
N SER A 40 -2.36 10.34 15.28
CA SER A 40 -1.31 11.30 14.93
C SER A 40 -0.02 10.53 14.64
N THR A 41 0.44 10.59 13.40
CA THR A 41 1.66 9.92 12.89
C THR A 41 2.65 10.96 12.35
N ALA A 42 3.88 10.55 12.08
CA ALA A 42 4.86 11.42 11.40
C ALA A 42 4.45 11.78 9.95
N ALA A 43 3.57 10.99 9.31
CA ALA A 43 2.96 11.31 8.01
C ALA A 43 1.71 12.19 8.10
N GLY A 44 1.28 12.59 9.30
CA GLY A 44 0.05 13.34 9.54
C GLY A 44 -1.00 12.54 10.31
N GLU A 45 -2.21 13.10 10.41
CA GLU A 45 -3.33 12.47 11.10
C GLU A 45 -3.99 11.42 10.21
N VAL A 46 -4.21 10.22 10.76
CA VAL A 46 -4.82 9.08 10.06
C VAL A 46 -6.09 8.66 10.80
N PRO A 47 -7.27 8.87 10.20
CA PRO A 47 -8.51 8.36 10.77
C PRO A 47 -8.61 6.85 10.51
N VAL A 48 -8.96 6.12 11.58
CA VAL A 48 -9.18 4.67 11.56
C VAL A 48 -10.60 4.39 12.06
N ALA A 49 -11.41 3.79 11.21
CA ALA A 49 -12.73 3.28 11.57
C ALA A 49 -12.62 1.81 11.95
N VAL A 50 -13.17 1.45 13.11
CA VAL A 50 -13.22 0.07 13.58
C VAL A 50 -14.69 -0.34 13.71
N THR A 51 -15.05 -1.42 13.04
CA THR A 51 -16.41 -1.98 13.06
C THR A 51 -16.34 -3.47 13.35
N THR A 52 -17.35 -3.97 14.05
CA THR A 52 -17.55 -5.41 14.26
C THR A 52 -18.84 -5.80 13.55
N GLU A 53 -18.72 -6.66 12.53
CA GLU A 53 -19.86 -7.25 11.82
C GLU A 53 -19.76 -8.78 11.93
N ASP A 54 -20.85 -9.43 12.30
CA ASP A 54 -20.92 -10.88 12.51
C ASP A 54 -19.82 -11.45 13.43
N GLY A 55 -19.40 -10.66 14.43
CA GLY A 55 -18.34 -11.04 15.37
C GLY A 55 -16.92 -10.92 14.80
N ILE A 56 -16.78 -10.49 13.54
CA ILE A 56 -15.50 -10.20 12.91
C ILE A 56 -15.23 -8.70 13.05
N ARG A 57 -14.16 -8.37 13.77
CA ARG A 57 -13.68 -7.00 13.91
C ARG A 57 -12.80 -6.62 12.72
N THR A 58 -13.14 -5.52 12.07
CA THR A 58 -12.40 -4.96 10.94
C THR A 58 -11.97 -3.54 11.28
N ALA A 59 -10.74 -3.18 10.92
CA ALA A 59 -10.28 -1.80 10.94
C ALA A 59 -10.05 -1.34 9.50
N ALA A 60 -10.42 -0.10 9.20
CA ALA A 60 -10.20 0.55 7.92
C ALA A 60 -9.56 1.92 8.17
N LEU A 61 -8.55 2.27 7.38
CA LEU A 61 -7.90 3.58 7.42
C LEU A 61 -8.24 4.37 6.16
N THR A 62 -8.41 5.68 6.29
CA THR A 62 -8.41 6.57 5.12
C THR A 62 -6.98 7.05 4.92
N SER A 63 -6.38 6.67 3.79
CA SER A 63 -5.04 7.13 3.43
C SER A 63 -5.05 8.64 3.22
N VAL A 64 -3.90 9.29 3.43
CA VAL A 64 -3.65 10.65 2.91
C VAL A 64 -3.90 10.66 1.40
N GLU A 65 -4.35 11.81 0.88
CA GLU A 65 -4.65 12.00 -0.54
C GLU A 65 -3.45 11.56 -1.39
N PRO A 66 -3.63 10.59 -2.31
CA PRO A 66 -2.53 10.13 -3.16
C PRO A 66 -2.00 11.25 -4.04
N SER A 67 -0.70 11.27 -4.25
CA SER A 67 -0.05 12.20 -5.18
C SER A 67 0.93 11.45 -6.08
N GLN A 68 1.19 11.99 -7.26
CA GLN A 68 2.13 11.40 -8.20
C GLN A 68 2.92 12.45 -8.96
N THR A 69 4.17 12.12 -9.27
CA THR A 69 5.01 12.91 -10.16
C THR A 69 5.83 12.01 -11.06
N LEU A 70 6.15 12.47 -12.26
CA LEU A 70 6.95 11.72 -13.23
C LEU A 70 8.32 11.40 -12.63
N ALA A 71 8.74 10.13 -12.73
CA ALA A 71 10.10 9.77 -12.39
C ALA A 71 11.04 10.35 -13.47
N SER A 72 12.16 10.96 -13.05
CA SER A 72 13.14 11.46 -14.01
C SER A 72 13.85 10.29 -14.69
N ASP A 73 14.29 10.50 -15.94
CA ASP A 73 15.05 9.48 -16.69
C ASP A 73 16.28 9.00 -15.91
N ASN A 74 16.95 9.90 -15.20
CA ASN A 74 18.10 9.57 -14.35
C ASN A 74 17.69 8.67 -13.16
N LEU A 75 16.58 8.97 -12.48
CA LEU A 75 16.08 8.13 -11.38
C LEU A 75 15.72 6.73 -11.89
N VAL A 76 15.09 6.64 -13.05
CA VAL A 76 14.74 5.35 -13.66
C VAL A 76 16.01 4.60 -14.05
N ALA A 77 16.98 5.24 -14.70
CA ALA A 77 18.24 4.62 -15.10
C ALA A 77 19.02 4.07 -13.89
N ASP A 78 19.19 4.88 -12.84
CA ASP A 78 19.88 4.47 -11.62
C ASP A 78 19.15 3.31 -10.90
N ALA A 79 17.80 3.33 -10.90
CA ALA A 79 17.00 2.24 -10.34
C ALA A 79 17.18 0.94 -11.12
N LEU A 80 17.17 1.00 -12.46
CA LEU A 80 17.39 -0.16 -13.31
C LEU A 80 18.80 -0.74 -13.10
N GLU A 81 19.83 0.11 -13.01
CA GLU A 81 21.19 -0.34 -12.70
C GLU A 81 21.25 -1.07 -11.34
N ALA A 82 20.65 -0.49 -10.29
CA ALA A 82 20.62 -1.12 -8.97
C ALA A 82 19.84 -2.44 -8.95
N LEU A 83 18.79 -2.56 -9.77
CA LEU A 83 17.98 -3.78 -9.94
C LEU A 83 18.63 -4.84 -10.83
N ASN A 84 19.74 -4.53 -11.51
CA ASN A 84 20.31 -5.33 -12.60
C ASN A 84 19.32 -5.53 -13.77
N TRP A 85 18.56 -4.49 -14.09
CA TRP A 85 17.53 -4.46 -15.13
C TRP A 85 17.91 -3.61 -16.33
N ASP A 86 17.36 -3.94 -17.49
CA ASP A 86 17.46 -3.15 -18.71
C ASP A 86 16.15 -2.38 -18.94
N ILE A 87 16.22 -1.26 -19.65
CA ILE A 87 15.02 -0.47 -19.98
C ILE A 87 13.98 -1.29 -20.77
N THR A 88 14.43 -2.28 -21.54
CA THR A 88 13.56 -3.19 -22.31
C THR A 88 12.80 -4.19 -21.45
N ASP A 89 13.16 -4.36 -20.17
CA ASP A 89 12.38 -5.16 -19.24
C ASP A 89 11.09 -4.45 -18.81
N LEU A 90 11.06 -3.11 -18.90
CA LEU A 90 9.93 -2.31 -18.48
C LEU A 90 8.77 -2.39 -19.47
N ASP A 91 7.55 -2.36 -18.93
CA ASP A 91 6.33 -2.22 -19.71
C ASP A 91 6.16 -0.76 -20.16
N PRO A 92 6.27 -0.45 -21.47
CA PRO A 92 6.17 0.91 -21.96
C PRO A 92 4.73 1.48 -21.86
N THR A 93 3.73 0.64 -21.57
CA THR A 93 2.33 1.06 -21.40
C THR A 93 2.03 1.59 -20.01
N ILE A 94 2.97 1.45 -19.06
CA ILE A 94 2.84 1.94 -17.69
C ILE A 94 4.05 2.83 -17.39
N THR A 95 3.84 4.14 -17.44
CA THR A 95 4.89 5.14 -17.22
C THR A 95 5.51 5.01 -15.83
N PRO A 96 6.85 4.98 -15.71
CA PRO A 96 7.53 5.11 -14.41
C PRO A 96 7.12 6.37 -13.65
N MET A 97 6.68 6.21 -12.40
CA MET A 97 6.18 7.32 -11.59
C MET A 97 6.69 7.24 -10.16
N ARG A 98 6.88 8.40 -9.55
CA ARG A 98 6.93 8.51 -8.08
C ARG A 98 5.48 8.64 -7.60
N ALA A 99 5.02 7.70 -6.80
CA ALA A 99 3.68 7.70 -6.21
C ALA A 99 3.76 7.89 -4.69
N TYR A 100 2.83 8.64 -4.14
CA TYR A 100 2.79 9.00 -2.72
C TYR A 100 1.47 8.60 -2.09
N ALA A 101 1.55 7.98 -0.91
CA ALA A 101 0.45 7.82 0.03
C ALA A 101 1.00 7.66 1.45
N GLY A 102 1.48 8.78 2.02
CA GLY A 102 2.14 8.84 3.33
C GLY A 102 3.66 8.66 3.25
N ALA A 103 4.13 7.98 2.20
CA ALA A 103 5.53 7.85 1.82
C ALA A 103 5.67 7.87 0.29
N TRP A 104 6.85 8.22 -0.22
CA TRP A 104 7.15 8.19 -1.65
C TRP A 104 7.67 6.81 -2.06
N HIS A 105 7.16 6.33 -3.19
CA HIS A 105 7.50 5.04 -3.79
C HIS A 105 7.83 5.25 -5.27
N LEU A 106 8.83 4.55 -5.79
CA LEU A 106 9.10 4.53 -7.24
C LEU A 106 8.39 3.32 -7.86
N VAL A 107 7.40 3.58 -8.70
CA VAL A 107 6.64 2.56 -9.43
C VAL A 107 7.34 2.24 -10.74
N LEU A 108 7.70 0.98 -10.93
CA LEU A 108 8.25 0.45 -12.18
C LEU A 108 7.45 -0.79 -12.59
N ALA A 109 6.96 -0.81 -13.82
CA ALA A 109 6.22 -1.95 -14.36
C ALA A 109 7.10 -2.78 -15.28
N VAL A 110 7.04 -4.11 -15.16
CA VAL A 110 7.74 -5.05 -16.04
C VAL A 110 6.77 -5.77 -16.97
N THR A 111 7.28 -6.25 -18.10
CA THR A 111 6.48 -7.00 -19.08
C THR A 111 6.28 -8.47 -18.72
N GLN A 112 7.21 -9.07 -17.98
CA GLN A 112 7.24 -10.51 -17.66
C GLN A 112 7.21 -10.75 -16.15
N ALA A 113 6.36 -11.68 -15.70
CA ALA A 113 6.22 -12.04 -14.28
C ALA A 113 7.53 -12.56 -13.69
N GLU A 114 8.32 -13.27 -14.50
CA GLU A 114 9.62 -13.85 -14.13
C GLU A 114 10.62 -12.79 -13.69
N ARG A 115 10.47 -11.55 -14.17
CA ARG A 115 11.35 -10.44 -13.77
C ARG A 115 11.13 -10.05 -12.32
N LEU A 116 9.89 -10.12 -11.83
CA LEU A 116 9.61 -9.98 -10.41
C LEU A 116 10.02 -11.22 -9.61
N ALA A 117 9.76 -12.42 -10.14
CA ALA A 117 10.06 -13.67 -9.42
C ALA A 117 11.57 -13.82 -9.11
N ASN A 118 12.42 -13.45 -10.07
CA ASN A 118 13.88 -13.56 -9.97
C ASN A 118 14.54 -12.25 -9.48
N LEU A 119 13.85 -11.46 -8.66
CA LEU A 119 14.40 -10.22 -8.12
C LEU A 119 15.67 -10.50 -7.31
N ASP A 120 16.80 -10.00 -7.82
CA ASP A 120 18.11 -10.03 -7.20
C ASP A 120 18.82 -8.71 -7.52
N TYR A 121 18.86 -7.82 -6.54
CA TYR A 121 19.28 -6.43 -6.72
C TYR A 121 20.46 -6.10 -5.81
N ASN A 122 21.25 -5.12 -6.21
CA ASN A 122 22.34 -4.59 -5.39
C ASN A 122 21.77 -3.82 -4.19
N PHE A 123 21.80 -4.46 -3.02
CA PHE A 123 21.16 -3.96 -1.80
C PHE A 123 21.62 -2.55 -1.42
N GLU A 124 22.93 -2.33 -1.37
CA GLU A 124 23.51 -1.06 -0.95
C GLU A 124 23.28 0.03 -2.01
N ALA A 125 23.46 -0.29 -3.30
CA ALA A 125 23.20 0.68 -4.37
C ALA A 125 21.74 1.14 -4.37
N LEU A 126 20.80 0.22 -4.19
CA LEU A 126 19.38 0.57 -4.12
C LEU A 126 19.06 1.37 -2.85
N LYS A 127 19.67 1.03 -1.71
CA LYS A 127 19.55 1.79 -0.45
C LYS A 127 19.98 3.24 -0.64
N ASP A 128 21.17 3.45 -1.21
CA ASP A 128 21.74 4.79 -1.42
C ASP A 128 20.88 5.63 -2.38
N LEU A 129 20.41 5.03 -3.47
CA LEU A 129 19.45 5.64 -4.40
C LEU A 129 18.19 6.10 -3.66
N MET A 130 17.58 5.20 -2.88
CA MET A 130 16.33 5.48 -2.19
C MET A 130 16.47 6.57 -1.12
N LEU A 131 17.56 6.57 -0.35
CA LEU A 131 17.83 7.61 0.64
C LEU A 131 18.02 8.98 -0.02
N ARG A 132 18.78 9.02 -1.12
CA ARG A 132 19.06 10.25 -1.87
C ARG A 132 17.79 10.85 -2.48
N ASP A 133 16.93 10.02 -3.04
CA ASP A 133 15.71 10.43 -3.75
C ASP A 133 14.46 10.45 -2.85
N GLY A 134 14.63 10.20 -1.55
CA GLY A 134 13.57 10.26 -0.54
C GLY A 134 12.47 9.21 -0.73
N LEU A 135 12.84 8.01 -1.19
CA LEU A 135 11.94 6.88 -1.43
C LEU A 135 11.94 5.92 -0.23
N ILE A 136 10.76 5.44 0.15
CA ILE A 136 10.61 4.41 1.18
C ILE A 136 10.66 3.01 0.58
N THR A 137 10.02 2.76 -0.56
CA THR A 137 10.20 1.50 -1.31
C THR A 137 10.32 1.79 -2.81
N LEU A 138 10.84 0.81 -3.55
CA LEU A 138 10.39 0.64 -4.93
C LEU A 138 9.08 -0.16 -4.92
N GLN A 139 8.28 0.00 -5.95
CA GLN A 139 7.06 -0.75 -6.18
C GLN A 139 7.12 -1.35 -7.58
N LEU A 140 7.64 -2.57 -7.63
CA LEU A 140 7.88 -3.29 -8.86
C LEU A 140 6.62 -4.08 -9.20
N ILE A 141 6.01 -3.83 -10.35
CA ILE A 141 4.70 -4.39 -10.70
C ILE A 141 4.71 -5.16 -12.01
N TRP A 142 3.86 -6.17 -12.11
CA TRP A 142 3.53 -6.86 -13.36
C TRP A 142 2.02 -6.92 -13.50
N ARG A 143 1.50 -6.54 -14.67
CA ARG A 143 0.08 -6.59 -14.98
C ARG A 143 -0.27 -7.97 -15.55
N GLU A 144 -0.97 -8.79 -14.76
CA GLU A 144 -1.49 -10.08 -15.22
C GLU A 144 -2.74 -9.88 -16.10
N SER A 145 -3.62 -8.96 -15.69
CA SER A 145 -4.85 -8.62 -16.42
C SER A 145 -5.24 -7.17 -16.15
N ALA A 146 -6.37 -6.71 -16.72
CA ALA A 146 -6.82 -5.31 -16.58
C ALA A 146 -6.91 -4.84 -15.12
N ASP A 147 -7.31 -5.71 -14.21
CA ASP A 147 -7.56 -5.37 -12.81
C ASP A 147 -6.67 -6.13 -11.82
N VAL A 148 -5.73 -6.96 -12.32
CA VAL A 148 -4.85 -7.79 -11.47
C VAL A 148 -3.39 -7.44 -11.70
N PHE A 149 -2.75 -6.97 -10.64
CA PHE A 149 -1.34 -6.61 -10.61
C PHE A 149 -0.63 -7.38 -9.50
N HIS A 150 0.54 -7.92 -9.84
CA HIS A 150 1.46 -8.50 -8.87
C HIS A 150 2.48 -7.43 -8.52
N ALA A 151 2.85 -7.34 -7.24
CA ALA A 151 3.78 -6.33 -6.76
C ALA A 151 4.84 -6.93 -5.84
N ARG A 152 6.07 -6.40 -5.93
CA ARG A 152 7.16 -6.61 -4.98
C ARG A 152 7.70 -5.27 -4.50
N ASN A 153 8.04 -5.18 -3.23
CA ASN A 153 8.45 -3.90 -2.60
C ASN A 153 9.86 -3.96 -2.03
N PRO A 154 10.92 -3.77 -2.84
CA PRO A 154 12.28 -3.62 -2.33
C PRO A 154 12.33 -2.58 -1.22
N PHE A 155 12.86 -2.96 -0.05
CA PHE A 155 12.88 -2.12 1.15
C PHE A 155 14.26 -2.04 1.86
N PRO A 156 15.37 -1.82 1.14
CA PRO A 156 16.70 -1.84 1.73
C PRO A 156 16.94 -0.70 2.74
N VAL A 157 16.21 0.42 2.64
CA VAL A 157 16.25 1.49 3.65
C VAL A 157 15.70 1.06 5.02
N GLY A 158 14.89 0.00 5.05
CA GLY A 158 14.41 -0.63 6.28
C GLY A 158 15.31 -1.76 6.80
N GLY A 159 16.42 -2.07 6.13
CA GLY A 159 17.35 -3.14 6.51
C GLY A 159 16.93 -4.54 6.06
N VAL A 160 15.91 -4.67 5.22
CA VAL A 160 15.43 -5.96 4.70
C VAL A 160 15.32 -5.92 3.18
N VAL A 161 15.41 -7.09 2.54
CA VAL A 161 15.35 -7.18 1.07
C VAL A 161 13.96 -6.75 0.56
N GLU A 162 12.91 -7.12 1.27
CA GLU A 162 11.55 -6.81 0.84
C GLU A 162 10.66 -6.60 2.06
N ASP A 163 9.73 -5.67 1.93
CA ASP A 163 8.60 -5.56 2.84
C ASP A 163 7.41 -6.33 2.26
N PRO A 164 6.95 -7.43 2.89
CA PRO A 164 5.82 -8.21 2.39
C PRO A 164 4.50 -7.44 2.48
N ALA A 165 4.45 -6.32 3.20
CA ALA A 165 3.20 -5.65 3.52
C ALA A 165 3.38 -4.11 3.62
N THR A 166 3.60 -3.44 2.49
CA THR A 166 3.65 -1.96 2.45
C THR A 166 2.29 -1.36 2.08
N GLY A 167 1.41 -1.15 3.06
CA GLY A 167 0.09 -0.55 2.82
C GLY A 167 0.13 0.84 2.17
N ALA A 168 1.19 1.61 2.45
CA ALA A 168 1.47 2.90 1.79
C ALA A 168 1.74 2.73 0.30
N ALA A 169 2.56 1.75 -0.09
CA ALA A 169 2.84 1.46 -1.48
C ALA A 169 1.57 0.99 -2.20
N ALA A 170 0.78 0.10 -1.60
CA ALA A 170 -0.48 -0.34 -2.20
C ALA A 170 -1.45 0.83 -2.45
N ALA A 171 -1.59 1.75 -1.49
CA ALA A 171 -2.42 2.95 -1.65
C ALA A 171 -1.87 3.90 -2.71
N ALA A 172 -0.54 4.12 -2.75
CA ALA A 172 0.12 4.95 -3.73
C ALA A 172 -0.06 4.40 -5.16
N LEU A 173 0.12 3.09 -5.35
CA LEU A 173 -0.12 2.40 -6.61
C LEU A 173 -1.57 2.50 -7.05
N GLY A 174 -2.53 2.23 -6.15
CA GLY A 174 -3.95 2.34 -6.47
C GLY A 174 -4.33 3.76 -6.91
N GLY A 175 -3.79 4.78 -6.22
CA GLY A 175 -3.94 6.18 -6.61
C GLY A 175 -3.35 6.46 -8.00
N TYR A 176 -2.15 5.97 -8.25
CA TYR A 176 -1.47 6.13 -9.54
C TYR A 176 -2.22 5.45 -10.70
N LEU A 177 -2.55 4.18 -10.57
CA LEU A 177 -3.23 3.42 -11.62
C LEU A 177 -4.58 4.06 -11.97
N ARG A 178 -5.31 4.56 -10.96
CA ARG A 178 -6.56 5.29 -11.19
C ARG A 178 -6.34 6.61 -11.91
N ALA A 179 -5.36 7.41 -11.49
CA ALA A 179 -5.08 8.71 -12.10
C ALA A 179 -4.52 8.60 -13.52
N ALA A 180 -3.91 7.46 -13.87
CA ALA A 180 -3.42 7.14 -15.21
C ALA A 180 -4.46 6.40 -16.08
N ASP A 181 -5.72 6.27 -15.62
CA ASP A 181 -6.79 5.52 -16.29
C ASP A 181 -6.41 4.06 -16.65
N LEU A 182 -5.51 3.46 -15.85
CA LEU A 182 -5.02 2.09 -16.03
C LEU A 182 -5.89 1.05 -15.34
N VAL A 183 -6.74 1.47 -14.40
CA VAL A 183 -7.76 0.65 -13.76
C VAL A 183 -9.05 1.44 -13.64
N SER A 184 -10.19 0.75 -13.80
CA SER A 184 -11.48 1.37 -13.49
C SER A 184 -11.64 1.45 -11.98
N ALA A 185 -12.02 2.62 -11.44
CA ALA A 185 -12.40 2.69 -10.04
C ALA A 185 -13.51 1.66 -9.75
N PRO A 186 -13.51 0.97 -8.59
CA PRO A 186 -14.64 0.13 -8.24
C PRO A 186 -15.88 1.01 -8.31
N THR A 187 -16.77 0.68 -9.26
CA THR A 187 -18.06 1.34 -9.38
C THR A 187 -18.82 0.96 -8.13
N CYS A 188 -18.89 1.86 -7.15
CA CYS A 188 -19.83 1.73 -6.05
C CYS A 188 -21.23 1.73 -6.68
N PRO A 189 -21.95 0.61 -6.75
CA PRO A 189 -23.26 0.60 -7.35
C PRO A 189 -24.18 1.32 -6.36
N ARG A 190 -24.51 2.59 -6.62
CA ARG A 190 -25.74 3.16 -6.07
C ARG A 190 -26.90 2.39 -6.69
N GLN A 191 -27.47 1.45 -5.97
CA GLN A 191 -28.84 1.00 -6.25
C GLN A 191 -29.81 1.78 -5.36
N ASN A 192 -30.46 2.76 -5.98
CA ASN A 192 -31.72 3.31 -5.48
C ASN A 192 -32.84 2.26 -5.71
N GLY A 193 -33.16 1.48 -4.66
CA GLY A 193 -34.47 0.90 -4.32
C GLY A 193 -35.17 -0.08 -5.30
N PRO A 194 -36.27 -0.76 -4.88
CA PRO A 194 -37.04 -0.56 -3.66
C PRO A 194 -37.19 -1.80 -2.74
N PHE A 195 -37.50 -1.52 -1.47
CA PHE A 195 -38.21 -2.33 -0.46
C PHE A 195 -38.53 -3.81 -0.79
N GLN A 196 -37.95 -4.74 -0.01
CA GLN A 196 -38.63 -5.95 0.50
C GLN A 196 -37.93 -6.47 1.77
N GLU A 197 -38.72 -6.83 2.77
CA GLU A 197 -38.38 -7.14 4.17
C GLU A 197 -37.58 -8.45 4.42
N PRO A 198 -36.99 -8.65 5.61
CA PRO A 198 -35.97 -9.66 5.87
C PRO A 198 -36.55 -11.01 6.35
N HIS A 199 -36.05 -12.11 5.77
CA HIS A 199 -36.28 -13.46 6.31
C HIS A 199 -35.11 -13.91 7.21
N ARG A 200 -35.33 -13.74 8.52
CA ARG A 200 -34.96 -14.61 9.66
C ARG A 200 -33.56 -15.28 9.66
N ALA A 201 -32.66 -14.72 10.46
CA ALA A 201 -31.42 -15.35 10.90
C ALA A 201 -31.65 -16.57 11.81
N MET A 202 -30.87 -17.62 11.59
CA MET A 202 -30.77 -18.82 12.40
C MET A 202 -29.65 -18.61 13.43
N ARG A 203 -29.98 -18.69 14.73
CA ARG A 203 -29.05 -18.49 15.84
C ARG A 203 -28.25 -19.77 16.12
N PRO A 204 -26.93 -19.71 16.39
CA PRO A 204 -26.22 -20.76 17.10
C PRO A 204 -26.38 -20.58 18.63
N GLN A 205 -26.73 -21.67 19.30
CA GLN A 205 -26.71 -21.83 20.75
C GLN A 205 -25.27 -22.01 21.24
N TRP A 206 -24.92 -21.39 22.37
CA TRP A 206 -23.71 -21.69 23.12
C TRP A 206 -24.08 -22.63 24.26
N ASP A 207 -23.40 -23.78 24.35
CA ASP A 207 -23.35 -24.56 25.58
C ASP A 207 -22.11 -24.15 26.39
N SER A 208 -22.35 -24.12 27.70
CA SER A 208 -21.55 -23.64 28.84
C SER A 208 -20.12 -24.16 28.96
#